data_AF-A0A258K7S2-F1
#
_entry.id   AF-A0A258K7S2-F1
#
_cell.length_a   1.000
_cell.length_b   1.000
_cell.length_c   1.000
_cell.angle_alpha   90.00
_cell.angle_beta   90.00
_cell.angle_gamma   90.00
#
_symmetry.space_group_name_H-M   'P 1'
#
loop_
_entity.id
_entity.type
_entity.pdbx_description
1 polymer ?
#
loop_
_entity_poly.entity_id
_entity_poly.type
_entity_poly.pdbx_seq_one_letter_code
_entity_poly.pdbx_strand_id
1 'polypeptide(L)'
;MRVVVRGLVGAVGVLGLLLAAMFLLRTEPAAAKFGLQALGPLGLASLRADMVALFGAVGILSLMGAVRDRGDLLLAPLILLGLALAGRMIS
;
A
#
# COMPACT_ATOMS: atom_id res chain seq x y z
N MET A 1 6.31 -14.79 19.86
CA MET A 1 5.22 -14.10 19.11
C MET A 1 5.58 -12.69 18.66
N ARG A 2 6.05 -11.79 19.56
CA ARG A 2 6.29 -10.36 19.25
C ARG A 2 7.25 -10.11 18.08
N VAL A 3 8.35 -10.85 18.01
CA VAL A 3 9.37 -10.70 16.95
C VAL A 3 8.83 -11.11 15.58
N VAL A 4 8.09 -12.22 15.51
CA VAL A 4 7.50 -12.72 14.26
C VAL A 4 6.49 -11.73 13.70
N VAL A 5 5.58 -11.22 14.55
CA VAL A 5 4.58 -10.23 14.14
C VAL A 5 5.25 -8.93 13.66
N ARG A 6 6.25 -8.43 14.40
CA ARG A 6 7.03 -7.25 13.95
C ARG A 6 7.73 -7.48 12.62
N GLY A 7 8.29 -8.68 12.41
CA GLY A 7 8.92 -9.07 11.15
C GLY A 7 7.92 -9.05 9.97
N LEU A 8 6.73 -9.64 10.16
CA LEU A 8 5.66 -9.64 9.15
C LEU A 8 5.17 -8.22 8.84
N VAL A 9 4.93 -7.40 9.86
CA VAL A 9 4.51 -6.00 9.68
C VAL A 9 5.60 -5.18 8.97
N GLY A 10 6.88 -5.42 9.30
CA GLY A 10 7.99 -4.80 8.60
C GLY A 10 8.04 -5.21 7.12
N ALA A 11 7.81 -6.49 6.81
CA ALA A 11 7.74 -6.99 5.44
C ALA A 11 6.57 -6.34 4.66
N VAL A 12 5.39 -6.21 5.28
CA VAL A 12 4.25 -5.47 4.70
C VAL A 12 4.63 -4.01 4.43
N GLY A 13 5.34 -3.38 5.37
CA GLY A 13 5.86 -2.03 5.21
C GLY A 13 6.78 -1.88 4.00
N VAL A 14 7.77 -2.76 3.88
CA VAL A 14 8.69 -2.77 2.73
C VAL A 14 7.95 -3.02 1.42
N LEU A 15 7.04 -3.99 1.37
CA LEU A 15 6.24 -4.27 0.18
C LEU A 15 5.38 -3.07 -0.23
N GLY A 16 4.75 -2.40 0.72
CA GLY A 16 3.98 -1.18 0.46
C GLY A 16 4.84 -0.08 -0.18
N LEU A 17 6.05 0.16 0.34
CA LEU A 17 6.96 1.14 -0.24
C LEU A 17 7.43 0.76 -1.65
N LEU A 18 7.70 -0.53 -1.90
CA LEU A 18 8.08 -1.01 -3.24
C LEU A 18 6.94 -0.85 -4.24
N LEU A 19 5.69 -1.11 -3.83
CA LEU A 19 4.52 -0.88 -4.67
C LEU A 19 4.31 0.61 -4.94
N ALA A 20 4.45 1.46 -3.93
CA ALA A 20 4.37 2.92 -4.11
C ALA A 20 5.44 3.41 -5.10
N ALA A 21 6.69 2.94 -4.97
CA ALA A 21 7.76 3.27 -5.91
C ALA A 21 7.46 2.76 -7.33
N MET A 22 6.89 1.55 -7.46
CA MET A 22 6.48 1.00 -8.75
C MET A 22 5.41 1.86 -9.43
N PHE A 23 4.39 2.31 -8.68
CA PHE A 23 3.35 3.19 -9.22
C PHE A 23 3.87 4.58 -9.57
N LEU A 24 4.86 5.10 -8.82
CA LEU A 24 5.48 6.39 -9.09
C LEU A 24 6.31 6.38 -10.38
N LEU A 25 7.09 5.31 -10.59
CA LEU A 25 8.03 5.19 -11.71
C LEU A 25 7.41 4.58 -12.97
N ARG A 26 6.49 3.62 -12.81
CA ARG A 26 5.90 2.83 -13.90
C ARG A 26 4.42 2.57 -13.66
N THR A 27 3.62 3.64 -13.70
CA THR A 27 2.19 3.62 -13.35
C THR A 27 1.36 2.65 -14.20
N GLU A 28 1.47 2.67 -15.53
CA GLU A 28 0.69 1.78 -16.41
C GLU A 28 0.93 0.28 -16.17
N PRO A 29 2.17 -0.24 -16.25
CA PRO A 29 2.40 -1.66 -16.04
C PRO A 29 2.13 -2.08 -14.59
N ALA A 30 2.21 -1.16 -13.63
CA ALA A 30 1.75 -1.42 -12.27
C ALA A 30 0.23 -1.56 -12.24
N ALA A 31 -0.51 -0.58 -12.77
CA ALA A 31 -1.98 -0.57 -12.83
C ALA A 31 -2.55 -1.83 -13.51
N ALA A 32 -1.94 -2.28 -14.61
CA ALA A 32 -2.36 -3.48 -15.32
C ALA A 32 -2.34 -4.75 -14.42
N LYS A 33 -1.38 -4.86 -13.50
CA LYS A 33 -1.32 -5.98 -12.53
C LYS A 33 -2.47 -5.97 -11.53
N PHE A 34 -3.11 -4.82 -11.34
CA PHE A 34 -4.29 -4.64 -10.49
C PHE A 34 -5.59 -4.66 -11.30
N GLY A 35 -5.54 -4.97 -12.60
CA GLY A 35 -6.72 -4.94 -13.49
C GLY A 35 -7.22 -3.53 -13.77
N LEU A 36 -6.38 -2.52 -13.60
CA LEU A 36 -6.72 -1.11 -13.80
C LEU A 36 -6.15 -0.59 -15.12
N GLN A 37 -6.92 0.23 -15.81
CA GLN A 37 -6.49 0.96 -17.01
C GLN A 37 -6.73 2.46 -16.81
N ALA A 38 -5.74 3.26 -17.18
CA ALA A 38 -5.86 4.70 -17.14
C ALA A 38 -6.65 5.22 -18.34
N LEU A 39 -7.58 6.14 -18.12
CA LEU A 39 -8.28 6.85 -19.18
C LEU A 39 -7.60 8.21 -19.42
N GLY A 40 -6.67 8.23 -20.38
CA GLY A 40 -5.93 9.42 -20.78
C GLY A 40 -4.94 9.93 -19.72
N PRO A 41 -4.35 11.13 -19.95
CA PRO A 41 -3.29 11.68 -19.09
C PRO A 41 -3.75 11.96 -17.65
N LEU A 42 -5.00 12.41 -17.48
CA LEU A 42 -5.56 12.69 -16.17
C LEU A 42 -5.77 11.41 -15.36
N GLY A 43 -6.30 10.35 -16.00
CA GLY A 43 -6.44 9.04 -15.36
C GLY A 43 -5.10 8.45 -14.90
N LEU A 44 -4.02 8.66 -15.66
CA LEU A 44 -2.67 8.26 -15.24
C LEU A 44 -2.19 9.04 -14.01
N ALA A 45 -2.45 10.35 -13.97
CA ALA A 45 -2.10 11.18 -12.83
C ALA A 45 -2.86 10.76 -11.56
N SER A 46 -4.17 10.51 -11.66
CA SER A 46 -5.00 10.02 -10.57
C SER A 46 -4.53 8.67 -10.06
N LEU A 47 -4.34 7.68 -10.95
CA LEU A 47 -3.82 6.36 -10.56
C LEU A 47 -2.47 6.45 -9.84
N ARG A 48 -1.56 7.30 -10.33
CA ARG A 48 -0.28 7.51 -9.67
C ARG A 48 -0.47 8.09 -8.28
N ALA A 49 -1.27 9.15 -8.14
CA ALA A 49 -1.49 9.81 -6.86
C ALA A 49 -2.15 8.86 -5.85
N ASP A 50 -3.24 8.21 -6.22
CA ASP A 50 -4.05 7.39 -5.32
C ASP A 50 -3.32 6.12 -4.89
N MET A 51 -2.63 5.45 -5.82
CA MET A 51 -1.90 4.22 -5.51
C MET A 51 -0.62 4.50 -4.72
N VAL A 52 0.10 5.59 -5.02
CA VAL A 52 1.25 6.02 -4.22
C VAL A 52 0.80 6.43 -2.82
N ALA A 53 -0.31 7.14 -2.69
CA ALA A 53 -0.85 7.52 -1.39
C ALA A 53 -1.25 6.28 -0.57
N LEU A 54 -1.99 5.34 -1.15
CA LEU A 54 -2.43 4.12 -0.48
C LEU A 54 -1.25 3.25 -0.04
N PHE A 55 -0.42 2.81 -0.98
CA PHE A 55 0.69 1.90 -0.69
C PHE A 55 1.82 2.60 0.08
N GLY A 56 2.03 3.89 -0.15
CA GLY A 56 2.98 4.71 0.60
C GLY A 56 2.56 4.87 2.05
N ALA A 57 1.30 5.22 2.33
CA ALA A 57 0.80 5.33 3.70
C ALA A 57 0.87 3.98 4.44
N VAL A 58 0.42 2.90 3.81
CA VAL A 58 0.55 1.53 4.37
C VAL A 58 2.02 1.20 4.61
N GLY A 59 2.89 1.47 3.65
CA GLY A 59 4.31 1.15 3.70
C GLY A 59 5.05 1.88 4.83
N ILE A 60 4.93 3.21 4.85
CA ILE A 60 5.60 4.08 5.83
C ILE A 60 5.14 3.75 7.25
N LEU A 61 3.83 3.69 7.48
CA LEU A 61 3.28 3.51 8.83
C LEU A 61 3.53 2.08 9.36
N SER A 62 3.42 1.06 8.50
CA SER A 62 3.72 -0.32 8.91
C SER A 62 5.21 -0.50 9.22
N LEU A 63 6.09 0.03 8.37
CA LEU A 63 7.54 -0.07 8.60
C LEU A 63 7.93 0.70 9.87
N MET A 64 7.41 1.91 10.05
CA MET A 64 7.66 2.72 11.24
C MET A 64 7.14 2.04 12.51
N GLY A 65 5.94 1.45 12.46
CA GLY A 65 5.37 0.66 13.57
C GLY A 65 6.22 -0.56 13.92
N ALA A 66 6.75 -1.27 12.92
CA ALA A 66 7.64 -2.42 13.12
C ALA A 66 8.99 -2.01 13.75
N VAL A 67 9.61 -0.95 13.24
CA VAL A 67 10.91 -0.45 13.72
C VAL A 67 10.78 0.10 15.15
N ARG A 68 9.75 0.92 15.41
CA ARG A 68 9.55 1.59 16.70
C ARG A 68 8.81 0.73 17.75
N ASP A 69 8.38 -0.48 17.38
CA ASP A 69 7.55 -1.35 18.24
C ASP A 69 6.26 -0.67 18.72
N ARG A 70 5.62 0.07 17.81
CA ARG A 70 4.47 0.95 18.06
C ARG A 70 3.25 0.45 17.29
N GLY A 71 2.41 -0.33 17.97
CA GLY A 71 1.19 -0.92 17.39
C GLY A 71 0.11 0.12 17.04
N ASP A 72 0.12 1.28 17.68
CA ASP A 72 -0.77 2.40 17.39
C ASP A 72 -0.64 2.92 15.96
N LEU A 73 0.57 2.85 15.39
CA LEU A 73 0.83 3.21 13.99
C LEU A 73 0.22 2.23 12.99
N LEU A 74 -0.18 1.02 13.43
CA LEU A 74 -0.73 -0.01 12.56
C LEU A 74 -2.22 0.14 12.32
N LEU A 75 -2.93 0.97 13.11
CA LEU A 75 -4.36 1.18 12.96
C LEU A 75 -4.72 1.71 11.56
N ALA A 76 -3.99 2.71 11.07
CA ALA A 76 -4.23 3.27 9.74
C ALA A 76 -3.94 2.24 8.61
N PRO A 77 -2.78 1.55 8.56
CA PRO A 77 -2.56 0.44 7.63
C PRO A 77 -3.65 -0.64 7.67
N LEU A 78 -4.11 -1.01 8.87
CA LEU A 78 -5.15 -2.02 9.04
C LEU A 78 -6.47 -1.57 8.40
N ILE A 79 -6.86 -0.32 8.61
CA ILE A 79 -8.07 0.26 8.02
C ILE A 79 -7.95 0.33 6.50
N LEU A 80 -6.83 0.84 5.97
CA LEU A 80 -6.60 0.99 4.53
C LEU A 80 -6.63 -0.36 3.81
N LEU A 81 -5.89 -1.35 4.31
CA LEU A 81 -5.88 -2.70 3.74
C LEU A 81 -7.21 -3.41 3.96
N GLY A 82 -7.83 -3.26 5.12
CA GLY A 82 -9.13 -3.84 5.44
C GLY A 82 -10.22 -3.37 4.47
N LEU A 83 -10.30 -2.06 4.22
CA LEU A 83 -11.24 -1.49 3.24
C LEU A 83 -10.92 -1.95 1.81
N ALA A 84 -9.63 -1.97 1.43
CA ALA A 84 -9.22 -2.40 0.10
C ALA A 84 -9.50 -3.89 -0.18
N LEU A 85 -9.45 -4.75 0.85
CA LEU A 85 -9.81 -6.16 0.77
C LEU A 85 -11.33 -6.36 0.82
N ALA A 86 -12.03 -5.61 1.67
CA ALA A 86 -13.50 -5.64 1.73
C ALA A 86 -14.12 -5.26 0.38
N GLY A 87 -13.60 -4.23 -0.28
CA GLY A 87 -14.04 -3.84 -1.63
C GLY A 87 -13.85 -4.96 -2.66
N ARG A 88 -12.78 -5.76 -2.54
CA ARG A 88 -12.51 -6.91 -3.41
C ARG A 88 -13.43 -8.11 -3.16
N MET A 89 -14.13 -8.17 -2.03
CA MET A 89 -15.05 -9.28 -1.71
C MET A 89 -16.45 -9.06 -2.29
N ILE A 90 -16.76 -7.87 -2.79
CA ILE A 90 -18.09 -7.50 -3.32
C ILE A 90 -18.19 -7.81 -4.83
N SER A 91 -17.06 -8.07 -5.48
CA SER A 91 -16.91 -8.36 -6.91
C SER A 91 -16.47 -9.80 -7.15
#